data_AF-A0A835VB09-F1
#
_entry.id   AF-A0A835VB09-F1
#
_cell.length_a   1.000
_cell.length_b   1.000
_cell.length_c   1.000
_cell.angle_alpha   90.00
_cell.angle_beta   90.00
_cell.angle_gamma   90.00
#
_symmetry.space_group_name_H-M   'P 1'
#
loop_
_entity.id
_entity.type
_entity.pdbx_description
1 polymer ?
#
loop_
_entity_poly.entity_id
_entity_poly.type
_entity_poly.pdbx_seq_one_letter_code
_entity_poly.pdbx_strand_id
1 'polypeptide(L)'
;MKEKSKAIRSNSTCHSLVLLDEVGAGTNPLEGAALGMSILESFAESGSFLTIATTHHGELKTLKYSNHTFENACVEFDEESLKPTYRVLWGIPGRSNAINIAEKFGLSQAILSKAQKLHGKSSGEINEIIMDMENHKQDFERHLQEAQQYLM
;
A
#
# COMPACT_ATOMS: atom_id res chain seq x y z
N MET A 1 -8.48 -15.94 10.02
CA MET A 1 -7.41 -15.82 9.01
C MET A 1 -6.52 -17.07 8.94
N LYS A 2 -5.89 -17.47 10.05
CA LYS A 2 -4.90 -18.57 10.12
C LYS A 2 -5.30 -19.88 9.42
N GLU A 3 -6.49 -20.43 9.71
CA GLU A 3 -6.93 -21.69 9.09
C GLU A 3 -7.20 -21.56 7.58
N LYS A 4 -7.79 -20.43 7.16
CA LYS A 4 -8.07 -20.17 5.74
C LYS A 4 -6.79 -19.99 4.94
N SER A 5 -5.83 -19.23 5.45
CA SER A 5 -4.53 -19.02 4.79
C SER A 5 -3.77 -20.33 4.63
N LYS A 6 -3.81 -21.22 5.63
CA LYS A 6 -3.21 -22.55 5.55
C LYS A 6 -3.84 -23.39 4.43
N ALA A 7 -5.16 -23.43 4.37
CA ALA A 7 -5.89 -24.19 3.36
C ALA A 7 -5.68 -23.64 1.94
N ILE A 8 -5.68 -22.31 1.77
CA ILE A 8 -5.40 -21.66 0.49
C ILE A 8 -3.98 -22.03 0.03
N ARG A 9 -2.99 -21.88 0.92
CA ARG A 9 -1.60 -22.20 0.61
C ARG A 9 -1.42 -23.65 0.19
N SER A 10 -2.01 -24.61 0.91
CA SER A 10 -1.86 -26.03 0.60
C SER A 10 -2.49 -26.46 -0.73
N ASN A 11 -3.45 -25.70 -1.24
CA ASN A 11 -4.15 -25.99 -2.50
C ASN A 11 -3.69 -25.10 -3.67
N SER A 12 -2.82 -24.12 -3.42
CA SER A 12 -2.33 -23.22 -4.45
C SER A 12 -1.26 -23.89 -5.31
N THR A 13 -1.28 -23.61 -6.60
CA THR A 13 -0.31 -24.13 -7.59
C THR A 13 0.24 -22.99 -8.44
N CYS A 14 1.18 -23.28 -9.33
CA CYS A 14 1.72 -22.32 -10.30
C CYS A 14 0.72 -21.79 -11.34
N HIS A 15 -0.56 -22.16 -11.24
CA HIS A 15 -1.65 -21.62 -12.06
C HIS A 15 -2.70 -20.87 -11.21
N SER A 16 -2.47 -20.72 -9.90
CA SER A 16 -3.42 -20.12 -8.97
C SER A 16 -3.18 -18.61 -8.82
N LEU A 17 -4.26 -17.83 -8.96
CA LEU A 17 -4.34 -16.46 -8.47
C LEU A 17 -4.87 -16.48 -7.03
N VAL A 18 -4.09 -15.96 -6.08
CA VAL A 18 -4.45 -15.87 -4.67
C VAL A 18 -4.77 -14.42 -4.33
N LEU A 19 -5.94 -14.19 -3.73
CA LEU A 19 -6.37 -12.88 -3.26
C LEU A 19 -6.49 -12.91 -1.74
N LEU A 20 -5.72 -12.08 -1.05
CA LEU A 20 -5.72 -11.97 0.40
C LEU A 20 -6.17 -10.58 0.80
N ASP A 21 -7.29 -10.50 1.52
CA ASP A 21 -7.83 -9.22 1.98
C ASP A 21 -7.37 -8.92 3.41
N GLU A 22 -6.90 -7.71 3.65
CA GLU A 22 -6.46 -7.16 4.93
C GLU A 22 -5.47 -8.05 5.68
N VAL A 23 -4.35 -8.39 5.02
CA VAL A 23 -3.30 -9.24 5.60
C VAL A 23 -2.65 -8.55 6.79
N GLY A 24 -2.63 -9.28 7.91
CA GLY A 24 -2.08 -8.83 9.19
C GLY A 24 -3.09 -8.16 10.13
N ALA A 25 -4.33 -7.91 9.68
CA ALA A 25 -5.33 -7.23 10.48
C ALA A 25 -5.88 -8.07 11.66
N GLY A 26 -6.41 -7.37 12.68
CA GLY A 26 -7.22 -7.98 13.76
C GLY A 26 -6.49 -8.26 15.08
N THR A 27 -5.28 -7.75 15.28
CA THR A 27 -4.55 -7.88 16.55
C THR A 27 -3.63 -6.67 16.80
N ASN A 28 -2.63 -6.81 17.67
CA ASN A 28 -1.55 -5.83 17.84
C ASN A 28 -0.92 -5.51 16.46
N PRO A 29 -0.82 -4.23 16.06
CA PRO A 29 -0.31 -3.87 14.75
C PRO A 29 1.07 -4.44 14.40
N LEU A 30 2.00 -4.50 15.37
CA LEU A 30 3.35 -5.02 15.14
C LEU A 30 3.36 -6.53 14.95
N GLU A 31 2.61 -7.26 15.79
CA GLU A 31 2.48 -8.71 15.66
C GLU A 31 1.72 -9.10 14.38
N GLY A 32 0.66 -8.34 14.07
CA GLY A 32 -0.13 -8.48 12.86
C GLY A 32 0.70 -8.28 11.61
N ALA A 33 1.52 -7.22 11.58
CA ALA A 33 2.46 -6.96 10.51
C ALA A 33 3.48 -8.09 10.35
N ALA A 34 4.16 -8.51 11.42
CA ALA A 34 5.14 -9.58 11.37
C ALA A 34 4.53 -10.90 10.86
N LEU A 35 3.34 -11.26 11.36
CA LEU A 35 2.62 -12.44 10.90
C LEU A 35 2.19 -12.31 9.43
N GLY A 36 1.71 -11.14 9.03
CA GLY A 36 1.33 -10.85 7.65
C GLY A 36 2.50 -11.01 6.69
N MET A 37 3.67 -10.47 7.04
CA MET A 37 4.90 -10.62 6.26
C MET A 37 5.28 -12.09 6.08
N SER A 38 5.34 -12.88 7.17
CA SER A 38 5.66 -14.30 7.08
C SER A 38 4.65 -15.11 6.28
N ILE A 39 3.36 -14.73 6.30
CA ILE A 39 2.34 -15.37 5.45
C ILE A 39 2.63 -15.08 3.98
N LEU A 40 2.90 -13.82 3.63
CA LEU A 40 3.18 -13.40 2.25
C LEU A 40 4.46 -14.05 1.70
N GLU A 41 5.53 -14.10 2.49
CA GLU A 41 6.77 -14.83 2.16
C GLU A 41 6.48 -16.31 1.88
N SER A 42 5.67 -16.94 2.73
CA SER A 42 5.28 -18.34 2.53
C SER A 42 4.50 -18.57 1.22
N PHE A 43 3.71 -17.61 0.74
CA PHE A 43 3.01 -17.70 -0.55
C PHE A 43 3.93 -17.44 -1.75
N ALA A 44 4.92 -16.55 -1.58
CA ALA A 44 5.95 -16.31 -2.59
C ALA A 44 6.81 -17.57 -2.80
N GLU A 45 7.15 -18.27 -1.72
CA GLU A 45 7.92 -19.53 -1.77
C GLU A 45 7.12 -20.72 -2.31
N SER A 46 5.79 -20.74 -2.10
CA SER A 46 4.95 -21.89 -2.46
C SER A 46 4.69 -22.04 -3.96
N GLY A 47 5.20 -21.12 -4.80
CA GLY A 47 5.08 -21.19 -6.25
C GLY A 47 3.66 -20.95 -6.78
N SER A 48 2.85 -20.12 -6.11
CA SER A 48 1.60 -19.61 -6.71
C SER A 48 1.91 -18.77 -7.97
N PHE A 49 0.99 -18.69 -8.93
CA PHE A 49 1.21 -17.86 -10.13
C PHE A 49 1.33 -16.38 -9.76
N LEU A 50 0.34 -15.90 -9.00
CA LEU A 50 0.26 -14.52 -8.54
C LEU A 50 -0.50 -14.46 -7.22
N THR A 51 0.05 -13.75 -6.24
CA THR A 51 -0.64 -13.41 -5.00
C THR A 51 -0.82 -11.90 -4.94
N ILE A 52 -2.05 -11.44 -4.75
CA ILE A 52 -2.39 -10.04 -4.50
C ILE A 52 -2.89 -9.94 -3.05
N ALA A 53 -2.34 -9.00 -2.31
CA ALA A 53 -2.72 -8.76 -0.93
C ALA A 53 -3.02 -7.28 -0.67
N THR A 54 -4.07 -7.00 0.08
CA THR A 54 -4.37 -5.67 0.62
C THR A 54 -3.95 -5.60 2.09
N THR A 55 -3.54 -4.42 2.55
CA THR A 55 -3.17 -4.20 3.96
C THR A 55 -3.15 -2.71 4.30
N HIS A 56 -3.43 -2.41 5.57
CA HIS A 56 -3.17 -1.10 6.18
C HIS A 56 -1.82 -1.00 6.89
N HIS A 57 -1.05 -2.10 6.99
CA HIS A 57 0.23 -2.12 7.70
C HIS A 57 1.36 -1.55 6.83
N GLY A 58 2.01 -0.47 7.30
CA GLY A 58 3.11 0.16 6.59
C GLY A 58 4.35 -0.75 6.48
N GLU A 59 4.56 -1.60 7.48
CA GLU A 59 5.68 -2.53 7.56
C GLU A 59 5.66 -3.55 6.42
N LEU A 60 4.48 -4.02 5.99
CA LEU A 60 4.36 -4.96 4.88
C LEU A 60 4.82 -4.36 3.54
N LYS A 61 4.69 -3.05 3.38
CA LYS A 61 5.14 -2.32 2.18
C LYS A 61 6.66 -2.36 2.01
N THR A 62 7.39 -2.72 3.08
CA THR A 62 8.85 -2.82 3.05
C THR A 62 9.37 -4.11 2.42
N LEU A 63 8.51 -5.13 2.26
CA LEU A 63 8.88 -6.43 1.68
C LEU A 63 9.49 -6.30 0.29
N LYS A 64 9.00 -5.37 -0.54
CA LYS A 64 9.57 -5.08 -1.86
C LYS A 64 11.07 -4.75 -1.79
N TYR A 65 11.52 -4.05 -0.75
CA TYR A 65 12.90 -3.59 -0.64
C TYR A 65 13.84 -4.66 -0.08
N SER A 66 13.31 -5.68 0.60
CA SER A 66 14.09 -6.82 1.09
C SER A 66 14.03 -8.04 0.15
N ASN A 67 12.99 -8.16 -0.68
CA ASN A 67 12.78 -9.30 -1.56
C ASN A 67 12.15 -8.87 -2.90
N HIS A 68 12.87 -9.09 -3.99
CA HIS A 68 12.49 -8.69 -5.36
C HIS A 68 11.23 -9.39 -5.90
N THR A 69 10.73 -10.42 -5.22
CA THR A 69 9.51 -11.14 -5.59
C THR A 69 8.26 -10.32 -5.27
N PHE A 70 8.39 -9.34 -4.39
CA PHE A 70 7.31 -8.45 -4.01
C PHE A 70 7.36 -7.16 -4.81
N GLU A 71 6.19 -6.70 -5.21
CA GLU A 71 5.99 -5.42 -5.88
C GLU A 71 4.87 -4.66 -5.16
N ASN A 72 5.04 -3.35 -5.02
CA ASN A 72 4.08 -2.49 -4.36
C ASN A 72 3.10 -1.93 -5.40
N ALA A 73 1.85 -1.78 -5.00
CA ALA A 73 0.88 -1.00 -5.74
C ALA A 73 -0.07 -0.33 -4.74
N CYS A 74 -0.57 0.85 -5.10
CA CYS A 74 -1.60 1.53 -4.33
C CYS A 74 -2.77 1.94 -5.23
N VAL A 75 -3.92 2.19 -4.61
CA VAL A 75 -5.05 2.82 -5.29
C VAL A 75 -4.92 4.31 -5.08
N GLU A 76 -4.96 5.07 -6.17
CA GLU A 76 -4.88 6.52 -6.12
C GLU A 76 -6.09 7.12 -5.40
N PHE A 77 -5.80 8.12 -4.57
CA PHE A 77 -6.76 8.89 -3.82
C PHE A 77 -6.62 10.37 -4.15
N ASP A 78 -7.71 10.98 -4.60
CA ASP A 78 -7.79 12.42 -4.84
C ASP A 78 -7.99 13.13 -3.49
N GLU A 79 -6.93 13.78 -3.02
CA GLU A 79 -6.96 14.54 -1.78
C GLU A 79 -7.87 15.77 -1.87
N GLU A 80 -8.06 16.37 -3.05
CA GLU A 80 -8.93 17.53 -3.24
C GLU A 80 -10.38 17.15 -2.97
N SER A 81 -10.88 16.14 -3.71
CA SER A 81 -12.26 15.68 -3.60
C SER A 81 -12.52 14.67 -2.48
N LEU A 82 -11.46 14.17 -1.82
CA LEU A 82 -11.50 13.11 -0.81
C LEU A 82 -12.12 11.80 -1.33
N LYS A 83 -11.83 11.43 -2.57
CA LYS A 83 -12.41 10.24 -3.22
C LYS A 83 -11.33 9.35 -3.81
N PRO A 84 -11.54 8.02 -3.80
CA PRO A 84 -10.70 7.13 -4.60
C PRO A 84 -10.96 7.42 -6.09
N THR A 85 -9.91 7.44 -6.89
CA THR A 85 -10.05 7.50 -8.36
C THR A 85 -10.19 6.10 -8.96
N TYR A 86 -10.01 5.06 -8.14
CA TYR A 86 -9.96 3.64 -8.52
C TYR A 86 -8.85 3.30 -9.52
N ARG A 87 -7.86 4.18 -9.70
CA ARG A 87 -6.67 3.90 -10.51
C ARG A 87 -5.62 3.19 -9.68
N VAL A 88 -5.02 2.13 -10.21
CA VAL A 88 -3.90 1.44 -9.56
C VAL A 88 -2.58 2.05 -10.02
N LEU A 89 -1.76 2.50 -9.06
CA LEU A 89 -0.41 3.00 -9.30
C LEU A 89 0.60 1.89 -8.97
N TRP A 90 1.04 1.18 -10.00
CA TRP A 90 2.05 0.12 -9.87
C TRP A 90 3.43 0.72 -9.53
N GLY A 91 4.16 0.03 -8.66
CA GLY A 91 5.48 0.43 -8.19
C GLY A 91 5.45 1.30 -6.94
N ILE A 92 4.27 1.80 -6.54
CA ILE A 92 4.11 2.79 -5.49
C ILE A 92 3.49 2.14 -4.23
N PRO A 93 4.10 2.31 -3.05
CA PRO A 93 3.60 1.73 -1.79
C PRO A 93 2.30 2.35 -1.26
N GLY A 94 1.98 3.56 -1.68
CA GLY A 94 0.85 4.35 -1.16
C GLY A 94 1.09 4.92 0.24
N ARG A 95 0.51 6.07 0.53
CA ARG A 95 0.61 6.77 1.83
C ARG A 95 -0.63 6.57 2.72
N SER A 96 -0.49 6.92 4.00
CA SER A 96 -1.63 6.99 4.94
C SER A 96 -2.17 8.41 5.02
N ASN A 97 -3.44 8.62 4.64
CA ASN A 97 -4.06 9.95 4.55
C ASN A 97 -4.83 10.37 5.81
N ALA A 98 -4.76 9.61 6.90
CA ALA A 98 -5.65 9.82 8.06
C ALA A 98 -5.59 11.25 8.65
N ILE A 99 -4.40 11.83 8.75
CA ILE A 99 -4.23 13.19 9.30
C ILE A 99 -4.72 14.26 8.31
N ASN A 100 -4.37 14.12 7.02
CA ASN A 100 -4.82 15.03 5.95
C ASN A 100 -6.35 15.05 5.81
N ILE A 101 -6.96 13.86 5.90
CA ILE A 101 -8.42 13.71 5.88
C ILE A 101 -9.04 14.39 7.11
N ALA A 102 -8.48 14.18 8.30
CA ALA A 102 -8.99 14.80 9.52
C ALA A 102 -8.92 16.33 9.47
N GLU A 103 -7.87 16.90 8.85
CA GLU A 103 -7.75 18.33 8.61
C GLU A 103 -8.89 18.85 7.72
N LYS A 104 -9.18 18.17 6.61
CA LYS A 104 -10.28 18.56 5.72
C LYS A 104 -11.66 18.48 6.37
N PHE A 105 -11.84 17.61 7.36
CA PHE A 105 -13.06 17.56 8.17
C PHE A 105 -13.12 18.63 9.28
N GLY A 106 -12.12 19.52 9.37
CA GLY A 106 -12.12 20.67 10.27
C GLY A 106 -11.62 20.35 11.68
N LEU A 107 -10.84 19.28 11.85
CA LEU A 107 -10.20 19.01 13.14
C LEU A 107 -9.19 20.11 13.47
N SER A 108 -9.10 20.50 14.75
CA SER A 108 -8.28 21.65 15.14
C SER A 108 -6.78 21.44 14.88
N GLN A 109 -6.11 22.50 14.45
CA GLN A 109 -4.66 22.48 14.19
C GLN A 109 -3.83 22.07 15.41
N ALA A 110 -4.31 22.35 16.61
CA ALA A 110 -3.68 21.91 17.84
C ALA A 110 -3.71 20.37 17.99
N ILE A 111 -4.82 19.73 17.61
CA ILE A 111 -4.95 18.26 17.63
C ILE A 111 -4.10 17.64 16.51
N LEU A 112 -4.19 18.17 15.29
CA LEU A 112 -3.41 17.69 14.14
C LEU A 112 -1.90 17.78 14.41
N SER A 113 -1.42 18.92 14.90
CA SER A 113 -0.02 19.11 15.31
C SER A 113 0.43 18.11 16.36
N LYS A 114 -0.46 17.75 17.31
CA LYS A 114 -0.16 16.74 18.33
C LYS A 114 -0.13 15.34 17.72
N ALA A 115 -1.07 15.01 16.84
CA ALA A 115 -1.11 13.73 16.14
C ALA A 115 0.16 13.51 15.29
N GLN A 116 0.60 14.53 14.55
CA GLN A 116 1.84 14.46 13.75
C GLN A 116 3.07 14.18 14.63
N LYS A 117 3.15 14.83 15.80
CA LYS A 117 4.24 14.59 16.77
C LYS A 117 4.19 13.17 17.34
N LEU A 118 3.01 12.64 17.62
CA LEU A 118 2.83 11.28 18.15
C LEU A 118 3.13 10.20 17.10
N HIS A 119 2.79 10.46 15.83
CA HIS A 119 3.09 9.56 14.71
C HIS A 119 4.60 9.44 14.45
N GLY A 120 5.36 10.45 14.87
CA GLY A 120 6.82 10.49 14.75
C GLY A 120 7.27 11.15 13.44
N LYS A 121 8.38 11.88 13.51
CA LYS A 121 8.94 12.61 12.35
C LYS A 121 9.31 11.68 11.20
N SER A 122 9.92 10.54 11.49
CA SER A 122 10.37 9.58 10.47
C SER A 122 9.21 9.04 9.63
N SER A 123 8.08 8.71 10.27
CA SER A 123 6.88 8.26 9.55
C SER A 123 6.27 9.35 8.66
N GLY A 124 6.32 10.61 9.13
CA GLY A 124 5.91 11.78 8.33
C GLY A 124 6.80 12.00 7.11
N GLU A 125 8.13 11.98 7.29
CA GLU A 125 9.11 12.14 6.21
C GLU A 125 8.96 11.05 5.14
N ILE A 126 8.70 9.79 5.53
CA ILE A 126 8.44 8.71 4.59
C ILE A 126 7.17 8.97 3.77
N ASN A 127 6.09 9.45 4.40
CA ASN A 127 4.85 9.78 3.68
C ASN A 127 5.06 10.90 2.65
N GLU A 128 5.86 11.93 2.97
CA GLU A 128 6.21 13.00 2.02
C GLU A 128 6.98 12.43 0.82
N ILE A 129 7.97 11.55 1.04
CA ILE A 129 8.71 10.90 -0.05
C ILE A 129 7.77 10.08 -0.94
N ILE A 130 6.82 9.35 -0.35
CA ILE A 130 5.83 8.58 -1.10
C ILE A 130 4.91 9.50 -1.92
N MET A 131 4.52 10.65 -1.35
CA MET A 131 3.72 11.66 -2.06
C MET A 131 4.47 12.20 -3.28
N ASP A 132 5.76 12.50 -3.15
CA ASP A 132 6.60 12.94 -4.28
C ASP A 132 6.70 11.86 -5.36
N MET A 133 6.80 10.59 -4.97
CA MET A 133 6.79 9.47 -5.92
C MET A 133 5.45 9.35 -6.66
N GLU A 134 4.32 9.52 -5.96
CA GLU A 134 2.97 9.54 -6.55
C GLU A 134 2.85 10.67 -7.58
N ASN A 135 3.23 11.90 -7.21
CA ASN A 135 3.16 13.08 -8.07
C ASN A 135 4.02 12.91 -9.33
N HIS A 136 5.29 12.50 -9.18
CA HIS A 136 6.16 12.26 -10.33
C HIS A 136 5.63 11.17 -11.26
N LYS A 137 5.02 10.11 -10.71
CA LYS A 137 4.44 9.03 -11.52
C LYS A 137 3.26 9.54 -12.35
N GLN A 138 2.39 10.36 -11.76
CA GLN A 138 1.25 10.96 -12.45
C GLN A 138 1.71 11.94 -13.54
N ASP A 139 2.69 12.79 -13.23
CA ASP A 139 3.26 13.73 -14.20
C ASP A 139 3.89 13.02 -15.39
N PHE A 140 4.64 11.94 -15.12
CA PHE A 140 5.24 11.13 -16.17
C PHE A 140 4.18 10.50 -17.07
N GLU A 141 3.11 9.94 -16.50
CA GLU A 141 2.00 9.35 -17.26
C GLU A 141 1.28 10.39 -18.12
N ARG A 142 1.06 11.59 -17.58
CA ARG A 142 0.47 12.72 -18.32
C ARG A 142 1.34 13.11 -19.51
N HIS A 143 2.64 13.31 -19.30
CA HIS A 143 3.55 13.66 -20.40
C HIS A 143 3.66 12.56 -21.45
N LEU A 144 3.59 11.29 -21.05
CA LEU A 144 3.58 10.16 -21.98
C LEU A 144 2.33 10.19 -22.88
N GLN A 145 1.16 10.50 -22.31
CA GLN A 145 -0.09 10.64 -23.07
C GLN A 145 -0.03 11.83 -24.03
N GLU A 146 0.45 12.99 -23.58
CA GLU A 146 0.64 14.18 -24.43
C GLU A 146 1.57 13.87 -25.61
N ALA A 147 2.72 13.24 -25.36
CA ALA A 147 3.68 12.86 -26.39
C ALA A 147 3.06 11.91 -27.43
N GLN A 148 2.26 10.92 -26.98
CA GLN A 148 1.55 10.01 -27.87
C GLN A 148 0.51 10.73 -28.74
N GLN A 149 -0.14 11.75 -28.22
CA GLN A 149 -1.11 12.56 -28.96
C GLN A 149 -0.45 13.39 -30.08
N TYR A 150 0.79 13.86 -29.88
CA TYR A 150 1.56 14.55 -30.93
C TYR A 150 2.13 13.61 -32.01
N LEU A 151 2.20 12.31 -31.73
CA LEU A 151 2.69 11.26 -32.64
C LEU A 151 1.57 10.67 -33.54
N MET A 152 0.30 11.00 -33.28
CA MET A 152 -0.87 10.65 -34.10
C MET A 152 -1.27 11.80 -35.03
#